data_AF-A0A7Y5AIJ8-F1
#
_entry.id   AF-A0A7Y5AIJ8-F1
#
_cell.length_a   1.000
_cell.length_b   1.000
_cell.length_c   1.000
_cell.angle_alpha   90.00
_cell.angle_beta   90.00
_cell.angle_gamma   90.00
#
_symmetry.space_group_name_H-M   'P 1'
#
loop_
_entity.id
_entity.type
_entity.pdbx_description
1 polymer ?
#
loop_
_entity_poly.entity_id
_entity_poly.type
_entity_poly.pdbx_seq_one_letter_code
_entity_poly.pdbx_strand_id
1 'polypeptide(L)'
;MGIRVDVLPLEVNTPGQGLLRITGWEGASEGLQCSLQSSQSHEYLHEGGHWGNVAHWFRLDNLGAVAGAPAIETRIGPNLINPLLQASGTATFRIEVSNPQTGRSDMGMVRINSAIIASVESGPALEQSAPPAPLPSASVVIEPPAVATPEPEPAPAVVAEPAPEPAPVTPPPTPAKKANTWLLPLLILILLA
;
A
#
# COMPACT_ATOMS: atom_id res chain seq x y z
N MET A 1 -13.88 18.77 1.16
CA MET A 1 -12.53 19.29 0.89
C MET A 1 -11.61 18.09 0.81
N GLY A 2 -10.33 18.25 0.48
CA GLY A 2 -9.37 17.13 0.54
C GLY A 2 -8.44 17.34 1.72
N ILE A 3 -8.16 16.29 2.49
CA ILE A 3 -7.14 16.33 3.53
C ILE A 3 -5.78 15.94 2.95
N ARG A 4 -4.70 16.42 3.56
CA ARG A 4 -3.36 15.91 3.29
C ARG A 4 -2.92 15.07 4.47
N VAL A 5 -2.39 13.88 4.19
CA VAL A 5 -1.90 12.99 5.23
C VAL A 5 -0.42 12.71 4.97
N ASP A 6 0.42 13.10 5.91
CA ASP A 6 1.86 12.88 5.89
C ASP A 6 2.24 11.92 7.03
N VAL A 7 3.07 10.92 6.75
CA VAL A 7 3.66 10.02 7.75
C VAL A 7 5.09 10.49 7.99
N LEU A 8 5.34 11.06 9.16
CA LEU A 8 6.62 11.63 9.59
C LEU A 8 7.30 10.75 10.65
N PRO A 9 8.65 10.71 10.69
CA PRO A 9 9.34 10.01 11.77
C PRO A 9 9.05 10.68 13.12
N LEU A 10 9.13 9.90 14.19
CA LEU A 10 9.16 10.46 15.55
C LEU A 10 10.47 11.22 15.79
N GLU A 11 10.45 12.16 16.73
CA GLU A 11 11.63 12.90 17.21
C GLU A 11 12.80 11.95 17.54
N VAL A 12 12.49 10.85 18.24
CA VAL A 12 13.39 9.71 18.37
C VAL A 12 12.97 8.67 17.34
N ASN A 13 13.70 8.60 16.23
CA ASN A 13 13.41 7.72 15.11
C ASN A 13 13.43 6.25 15.57
N THR A 14 12.23 5.74 15.90
CA THR A 14 12.03 4.38 16.42
C THR A 14 11.50 3.53 15.28
N PRO A 15 12.14 2.38 14.97
CA PRO A 15 11.76 1.57 13.82
C PRO A 15 10.34 1.02 13.95
N GLY A 16 9.58 1.14 12.87
CA GLY A 16 8.15 0.81 12.70
C GLY A 16 7.20 1.69 13.50
N GLN A 17 7.66 2.83 13.98
CA GLN A 17 6.81 3.82 14.61
C GLN A 17 6.87 5.11 13.78
N GLY A 18 5.75 5.82 13.69
CA GLY A 18 5.67 7.10 13.00
C GLY A 18 4.60 8.01 13.56
N LEU A 19 4.62 9.27 13.13
CA LEU A 19 3.58 10.26 13.36
C LEU A 19 2.76 10.43 12.09
N LEU A 20 1.46 10.20 12.18
CA LEU A 20 0.50 10.46 11.12
C LEU A 20 -0.03 11.88 11.30
N ARG A 21 0.37 12.81 10.43
CA ARG A 21 -0.10 14.20 10.43
C ARG A 21 -1.16 14.40 9.37
N ILE A 22 -2.36 14.79 9.80
CA ILE A 22 -3.51 15.08 8.96
C ILE A 22 -3.68 16.61 8.93
N THR A 23 -3.50 17.23 7.77
CA THR A 23 -3.64 18.67 7.56
C THR A 23 -4.94 18.99 6.83
N GLY A 24 -5.64 20.04 7.28
CA GLY A 24 -6.91 20.47 6.68
C GLY A 24 -8.15 19.72 7.19
N TRP A 25 -8.03 19.02 8.32
CA TRP A 25 -9.19 18.45 9.02
C TRP A 25 -9.92 19.54 9.79
N GLU A 26 -11.19 19.77 9.48
CA GLU A 26 -12.03 20.83 10.06
C GLU A 26 -13.05 20.30 11.08
N GLY A 27 -12.80 19.13 11.67
CA GLY A 27 -13.72 18.47 12.61
C GLY A 27 -13.10 18.21 13.99
N ALA A 28 -13.89 17.61 14.88
CA ALA A 28 -13.37 17.10 16.14
C ALA A 28 -12.31 16.02 15.87
N SER A 29 -11.21 16.05 16.64
CA SER A 29 -10.15 15.03 16.59
C SER A 29 -10.47 13.80 17.45
N GLU A 30 -11.60 13.78 18.16
CA GLU A 30 -11.98 12.64 18.99
C GLU A 30 -12.70 11.56 18.17
N GLY A 31 -12.31 10.30 18.39
CA GLY A 31 -12.96 9.13 17.79
C GLY A 31 -12.80 9.01 16.28
N LEU A 32 -11.77 9.63 15.69
CA LEU A 32 -11.50 9.50 14.26
C LEU A 32 -11.16 8.07 13.89
N GLN A 33 -11.60 7.68 12.71
CA GLN A 33 -11.27 6.41 12.09
C GLN A 33 -10.65 6.67 10.73
N CYS A 34 -9.70 5.84 10.34
CA CYS A 34 -9.11 5.90 9.01
C CYS A 34 -9.13 4.56 8.31
N SER A 35 -9.33 4.59 7.00
CA SER A 35 -9.18 3.45 6.12
C SER A 35 -8.11 3.76 5.08
N LEU A 36 -7.22 2.81 4.82
CA LEU A 36 -6.15 2.97 3.84
C LEU A 36 -6.42 2.05 2.66
N GLN A 37 -6.29 2.60 1.46
CA GLN A 37 -6.49 1.90 0.19
C GLN A 37 -5.28 2.07 -0.72
N SER A 38 -4.83 0.98 -1.34
CA SER A 38 -3.80 0.98 -2.39
C SER A 38 -4.38 1.54 -3.69
N SER A 39 -3.69 2.48 -4.33
CA SER A 39 -4.13 3.04 -5.62
C SER A 39 -3.94 2.07 -6.79
N GLN A 40 -3.07 1.06 -6.64
CA GLN A 40 -2.79 0.07 -7.68
C GLN A 40 -3.79 -1.09 -7.62
N SER A 41 -3.89 -1.73 -6.46
CA SER A 41 -4.72 -2.93 -6.29
C SER A 41 -6.17 -2.62 -5.89
N HIS A 42 -6.48 -1.39 -5.47
CA HIS A 42 -7.76 -0.99 -4.86
C HIS A 42 -8.12 -1.78 -3.59
N GLU A 43 -7.15 -2.49 -3.02
CA GLU A 43 -7.26 -3.23 -1.76
C GLU A 43 -7.06 -2.30 -0.57
N TYR A 44 -7.70 -2.65 0.53
CA TYR A 44 -7.62 -1.95 1.80
C TYR A 44 -6.62 -2.65 2.72
N LEU A 45 -5.96 -1.86 3.55
CA LEU A 45 -5.07 -2.37 4.59
C LEU A 45 -5.90 -2.85 5.79
N HIS A 46 -5.64 -4.06 6.27
CA HIS A 46 -6.25 -4.65 7.46
C HIS A 46 -5.24 -4.81 8.59
N GLU A 47 -5.72 -5.20 9.78
CA GLU A 47 -4.88 -5.50 10.93
C GLU A 47 -3.86 -6.60 10.61
N GLY A 48 -2.64 -6.52 11.17
CA GLY A 48 -1.58 -7.50 10.86
C GLY A 48 -0.91 -7.29 9.49
N GLY A 49 -1.21 -6.19 8.78
CA GLY A 49 -0.47 -5.79 7.59
C GLY A 49 -0.86 -6.53 6.30
N HIS A 50 -2.03 -7.17 6.27
CA HIS A 50 -2.56 -7.79 5.06
C HIS A 50 -3.42 -6.81 4.25
N TRP A 51 -3.42 -6.99 2.92
CA TRP A 51 -4.27 -6.26 2.00
C TRP A 51 -5.49 -7.11 1.65
N GLY A 52 -6.67 -6.51 1.59
CA GLY A 52 -7.90 -7.23 1.27
C GLY A 52 -8.94 -6.35 0.59
N ASN A 53 -9.93 -6.96 -0.05
CA ASN A 53 -10.94 -6.25 -0.84
C ASN A 53 -12.06 -5.59 -0.01
N VAL A 54 -12.00 -5.69 1.32
CA VAL A 54 -13.01 -5.15 2.24
C VAL A 54 -12.44 -3.94 2.95
N ALA A 55 -13.19 -2.84 3.02
CA ALA A 55 -12.77 -1.66 3.76
C ALA A 55 -12.60 -1.98 5.25
N HIS A 56 -11.40 -1.71 5.77
CA HIS A 56 -11.09 -1.84 7.18
C HIS A 56 -10.83 -0.47 7.78
N TRP A 57 -11.35 -0.23 8.99
CA TRP A 57 -11.31 1.05 9.68
C TRP A 57 -10.47 0.96 10.94
N PHE A 58 -9.32 1.63 10.94
CA PHE A 58 -8.46 1.77 12.11
C PHE A 58 -8.93 2.96 12.95
N ARG A 59 -9.03 2.77 14.26
CA ARG A 59 -9.25 3.90 15.17
C ARG A 59 -7.96 4.68 15.33
N LEU A 60 -8.05 6.00 15.22
CA LEU A 60 -6.98 6.92 15.50
C LEU A 60 -7.17 7.43 16.93
N ASP A 61 -6.41 6.88 17.86
CA ASP A 61 -6.38 7.32 19.25
C ASP A 61 -5.31 8.40 19.46
N ASN A 62 -5.41 9.18 20.53
CA ASN A 62 -4.40 10.17 20.94
C ASN A 62 -4.04 11.21 19.85
N LEU A 63 -5.04 11.76 19.16
CA LEU A 63 -4.83 12.84 18.19
C LEU A 63 -4.53 14.16 18.92
N GLY A 64 -3.31 14.68 18.74
CA GLY A 64 -2.86 15.98 19.22
C GLY A 64 -2.96 17.05 18.12
N ALA A 65 -3.27 18.28 18.49
CA ALA A 65 -3.19 19.40 17.55
C ALA A 65 -1.72 19.85 17.38
N VAL A 66 -1.32 20.13 16.13
CA VAL A 66 0.03 20.62 15.83
C VAL A 66 0.09 22.13 16.10
N ALA A 67 1.03 22.55 16.96
CA ALA A 67 1.21 23.96 17.27
C ALA A 67 1.55 24.79 16.01
N GLY A 68 0.75 25.81 15.72
CA GLY A 68 1.00 26.75 14.61
C GLY A 68 0.55 26.27 13.22
N ALA A 69 -0.13 25.13 13.10
CA ALA A 69 -0.71 24.66 11.84
C ALA A 69 -2.13 24.09 12.04
N PRO A 70 -3.02 24.22 11.05
CA PRO A 70 -4.33 23.55 11.06
C PRO A 70 -4.16 22.05 10.72
N ALA A 71 -3.42 21.35 11.56
CA ALA A 71 -3.11 19.94 11.43
C ALA A 71 -3.25 19.23 12.77
N ILE A 72 -3.63 17.96 12.70
CA ILE A 72 -3.67 17.05 13.84
C ILE A 72 -2.67 15.93 13.58
N GLU A 73 -2.06 15.41 14.63
CA GLU A 73 -1.09 14.33 14.56
C GLU A 73 -1.42 13.23 15.56
N THR A 74 -1.12 11.99 15.18
CA THR A 74 -1.25 10.84 16.07
C THR A 74 -0.10 9.87 15.83
N ARG A 75 0.26 9.10 16.86
CA ARG A 75 1.30 8.09 16.76
C ARG A 75 0.72 6.81 16.17
N ILE A 76 1.37 6.31 15.11
CA ILE A 76 1.05 5.04 14.47
C ILE A 76 2.20 4.04 14.67
N GLY A 77 1.82 2.77 14.84
CA GLY A 77 2.74 1.67 15.10
C GLY A 77 3.07 0.81 13.87
N PRO A 78 3.79 -0.31 14.09
CA PRO A 78 4.35 -1.13 13.01
C PRO A 78 3.29 -1.80 12.15
N ASN A 79 2.11 -2.08 12.72
CA ASN A 79 0.96 -2.64 12.01
C ASN A 79 0.52 -1.79 10.81
N LEU A 80 0.74 -0.47 10.85
CA LEU A 80 0.45 0.42 9.72
C LEU A 80 1.72 0.78 8.95
N ILE A 81 2.83 1.03 9.65
CA ILE A 81 4.07 1.49 9.02
C ILE A 81 4.69 0.43 8.11
N ASN A 82 4.84 -0.81 8.58
CA ASN A 82 5.49 -1.88 7.83
C ASN A 82 4.79 -2.18 6.49
N PRO A 83 3.47 -2.44 6.44
CA PRO A 83 2.80 -2.75 5.19
C PRO A 83 2.75 -1.55 4.24
N LEU A 84 2.66 -0.32 4.78
CA LEU A 84 2.73 0.89 3.96
C LEU A 84 4.10 1.05 3.32
N LEU A 85 5.19 0.87 4.07
CA LEU A 85 6.53 0.92 3.52
C LEU A 85 6.76 -0.18 2.47
N GLN A 86 6.34 -1.42 2.77
CA GLN A 86 6.48 -2.55 1.86
C GLN A 86 5.80 -2.29 0.51
N ALA A 87 4.58 -1.74 0.52
CA ALA A 87 3.84 -1.45 -0.70
C ALA A 87 4.19 -0.07 -1.31
N SER A 88 4.90 0.81 -0.59
CA SER A 88 5.21 2.17 -1.06
C SER A 88 6.14 2.19 -2.29
N GLY A 89 6.94 1.13 -2.46
CA GLY A 89 7.80 0.96 -3.63
C GLY A 89 7.04 0.68 -4.93
N THR A 90 5.80 0.18 -4.84
CA THR A 90 5.01 -0.24 -6.01
C THR A 90 3.73 0.58 -6.21
N ALA A 91 3.16 1.15 -5.15
CA ALA A 91 1.89 1.87 -5.19
C ALA A 91 1.89 3.12 -4.30
N THR A 92 0.95 4.02 -4.59
CA THR A 92 0.61 5.13 -3.69
C THR A 92 -0.63 4.74 -2.88
N PHE A 93 -0.84 5.39 -1.73
CA PHE A 93 -1.98 5.08 -0.87
C PHE A 93 -2.91 6.27 -0.75
N ARG A 94 -4.20 5.96 -0.72
CA ARG A 94 -5.25 6.88 -0.33
C ARG A 94 -5.71 6.53 1.07
N ILE A 95 -5.91 7.55 1.89
CA ILE A 95 -6.50 7.41 3.21
C ILE A 95 -7.82 8.15 3.25
N GLU A 96 -8.83 7.49 3.79
CA GLU A 96 -10.12 8.09 4.11
C GLU A 96 -10.19 8.23 5.61
N VAL A 97 -10.42 9.45 6.09
CA VAL A 97 -10.61 9.75 7.52
C VAL A 97 -12.07 10.08 7.73
N SER A 98 -12.72 9.35 8.62
CA SER A 98 -14.12 9.54 8.97
C SER A 98 -14.27 9.78 10.46
N ASN A 99 -15.18 10.68 10.83
CA ASN A 99 -15.62 10.86 12.19
C ASN A 99 -17.06 10.32 12.33
N PRO A 100 -17.26 9.15 12.94
CA PRO A 100 -18.58 8.54 13.06
C PRO A 100 -19.54 9.32 13.98
N GLN A 101 -19.03 10.19 14.85
CA GLN A 101 -19.86 11.02 15.74
C GLN A 101 -20.48 12.20 14.99
N THR A 102 -19.78 12.73 13.99
CA THR A 102 -20.24 13.91 13.22
C THR A 102 -20.70 13.56 11.80
N GLY A 103 -20.44 12.34 11.33
CA GLY A 103 -20.74 11.89 9.97
C GLY A 103 -19.87 12.54 8.88
N ARG A 104 -18.80 13.26 9.24
CA ARG A 104 -17.87 13.85 8.26
C ARG A 104 -16.87 12.80 7.81
N SER A 105 -16.59 12.77 6.51
CA SER A 105 -15.47 12.03 5.94
C SER A 105 -14.71 12.91 4.94
N ASP A 106 -13.38 12.77 4.96
CA ASP A 106 -12.49 13.42 4.02
C ASP A 106 -11.44 12.41 3.54
N MET A 107 -11.05 12.53 2.27
CA MET A 107 -10.06 11.65 1.65
C MET A 107 -8.80 12.43 1.30
N GLY A 108 -7.65 11.76 1.42
CA GLY A 108 -6.34 12.31 1.14
C GLY A 108 -5.37 11.29 0.58
N MET A 109 -4.33 11.75 -0.09
CA MET A 109 -3.20 10.89 -0.45
C MET A 109 -2.23 10.82 0.73
N VAL A 110 -1.73 9.62 1.03
CA VAL A 110 -0.72 9.39 2.05
C VAL A 110 0.65 9.68 1.46
N ARG A 111 1.44 10.50 2.14
CA ARG A 111 2.84 10.75 1.82
C ARG A 111 3.72 10.19 2.93
N ILE A 112 4.54 9.22 2.59
CA ILE A 112 5.46 8.62 3.56
C ILE A 112 6.79 9.33 3.47
N ASN A 113 7.29 9.84 4.60
CA ASN A 113 8.60 10.45 4.66
C ASN A 113 9.70 9.38 4.54
N SER A 114 10.73 9.63 3.74
CA SER A 114 11.84 8.70 3.50
C SER A 114 12.68 8.38 4.75
N ALA A 115 12.53 9.15 5.83
CA ALA A 115 13.19 8.89 7.11
C ALA A 115 12.44 7.87 7.99
N ILE A 116 11.25 7.39 7.60
CA ILE A 116 10.56 6.30 8.30
C ILE A 116 11.31 4.99 8.04
N ILE A 117 11.56 4.24 9.10
CA ILE A 117 12.19 2.92 9.05
C ILE A 117 11.14 1.88 9.45
N ALA A 118 11.04 0.76 8.73
CA ALA A 118 10.18 -0.36 9.12
C ALA A 118 10.69 -1.00 10.42
N SER A 119 9.80 -1.60 11.22
CA SER A 119 10.27 -2.47 12.29
C SER A 119 10.99 -3.65 11.64
N VAL A 120 12.20 -3.94 12.11
CA VAL A 120 12.90 -5.18 11.80
C VAL A 120 12.13 -6.34 12.43
N GLU A 121 11.13 -6.84 11.72
CA GLU A 121 10.61 -8.16 11.99
C GLU A 121 11.71 -9.11 11.54
N SER A 122 12.34 -9.81 12.48
CA SER A 122 13.41 -10.79 12.22
C SER A 122 12.86 -11.98 11.40
N GLY A 123 12.55 -11.75 10.12
CA GLY A 123 12.49 -12.76 9.07
C GLY A 123 13.84 -12.83 8.39
N PRO A 124 14.25 -13.99 7.83
CA PRO A 124 15.65 -14.29 7.56
C PRO A 124 16.24 -13.23 6.63
N ALA A 125 17.39 -12.72 7.05
CA ALA A 125 18.19 -11.76 6.32
C ALA A 125 18.39 -12.23 4.88
N LEU A 126 17.67 -11.62 3.93
CA LEU A 126 18.13 -11.58 2.56
C LEU A 126 19.24 -10.54 2.52
N GLU A 127 20.45 -11.05 2.75
CA GLU A 127 21.74 -10.53 2.30
C GLU A 127 21.81 -8.99 2.21
N GLN A 128 21.90 -8.37 3.38
CA GLN A 128 22.63 -7.13 3.51
C GLN A 128 24.08 -7.42 3.09
N SER A 129 24.47 -6.94 1.91
CA SER A 129 25.84 -6.98 1.42
C SER A 129 26.79 -6.47 2.50
N ALA A 130 27.46 -7.40 3.17
CA ALA A 130 28.53 -7.10 4.11
C ALA A 130 29.84 -6.89 3.32
N PRO A 131 30.70 -5.94 3.72
CA PRO A 131 32.02 -5.74 3.13
C PRO A 131 32.91 -7.00 3.22
N PRO A 132 33.87 -7.21 2.30
CA PRO A 132 34.70 -8.40 2.29
C PRO A 132 35.64 -8.38 3.50
N ALA A 133 35.57 -9.39 4.36
CA ALA A 133 36.50 -9.63 5.46
C ALA A 133 37.02 -11.08 5.40
N PRO A 134 38.25 -11.34 5.89
CA PRO A 134 39.24 -12.17 5.21
C PRO A 134 39.09 -13.67 5.45
N LEU A 135 39.61 -14.43 4.48
CA LEU A 135 39.74 -15.89 4.47
C LEU A 135 40.37 -16.44 5.76
N PRO A 136 39.77 -17.45 6.43
CA PRO A 136 40.49 -18.28 7.37
C PRO A 136 41.14 -19.47 6.64
N SER A 137 42.46 -19.56 6.81
CA SER A 137 43.31 -20.66 6.40
C SER A 137 42.83 -22.02 6.90
N ALA A 138 42.96 -22.99 5.99
CA ALA A 138 43.40 -24.37 6.20
C ALA A 138 42.89 -25.14 7.44
N SER A 139 42.03 -26.13 7.19
CA SER A 139 42.21 -27.44 7.80
C SER A 139 41.88 -28.54 6.80
N VAL A 140 42.86 -29.40 6.65
CA VAL A 140 43.01 -30.53 5.75
C VAL A 140 42.04 -31.64 6.15
N VAL A 141 41.30 -32.20 5.18
CA VAL A 141 40.86 -33.61 5.21
C VAL A 141 41.15 -34.21 3.83
N ILE A 142 41.95 -35.28 3.83
CA ILE A 142 42.51 -35.98 2.67
C ILE A 142 41.66 -37.22 2.33
N GLU A 143 41.36 -37.35 1.02
CA GLU A 143 41.11 -38.56 0.17
C GLU A 143 39.97 -39.56 0.47
N PRO A 144 39.56 -40.45 -0.48
CA PRO A 144 40.15 -40.81 -1.80
C PRO A 144 39.19 -40.75 -3.03
N PRO A 145 39.67 -41.00 -4.27
CA PRO A 145 39.10 -40.46 -5.51
C PRO A 145 38.03 -41.36 -6.15
N ALA A 146 37.00 -40.73 -6.72
CA ALA A 146 36.14 -41.36 -7.73
C ALA A 146 36.52 -40.80 -9.11
N VAL A 147 37.05 -41.71 -9.92
CA VAL A 147 37.50 -41.53 -11.30
C VAL A 147 36.30 -41.61 -12.26
N ALA A 148 36.35 -40.78 -13.30
CA ALA A 148 35.53 -40.77 -14.54
C ALA A 148 34.05 -40.37 -14.36
N THR A 149 33.45 -39.51 -15.21
CA THR A 149 33.51 -39.48 -16.68
C THR A 149 33.05 -38.09 -17.18
N PRO A 150 33.62 -37.57 -18.29
CA PRO A 150 33.28 -36.27 -18.85
C PRO A 150 31.96 -36.26 -19.65
N GLU A 151 31.47 -35.04 -19.90
CA GLU A 151 30.69 -34.59 -21.06
C GLU A 151 29.15 -34.55 -20.92
N PRO A 152 28.54 -33.38 -20.67
CA PRO A 152 27.18 -33.14 -21.12
C PRO A 152 27.20 -32.92 -22.64
N GLU A 153 26.56 -33.85 -23.34
CA GLU A 153 26.22 -33.79 -24.77
C GLU A 153 25.61 -32.40 -25.11
N PRO A 154 26.03 -31.76 -26.22
CA PRO A 154 25.51 -30.46 -26.60
C PRO A 154 24.03 -30.54 -26.93
N ALA A 155 23.28 -29.57 -26.41
CA ALA A 155 21.89 -29.32 -26.71
C ALA A 155 21.62 -29.33 -28.24
N PRO A 156 20.50 -29.91 -28.70
CA PRO A 156 20.10 -29.76 -30.09
C PRO A 156 19.82 -28.30 -30.40
N ALA A 157 20.64 -27.76 -31.31
CA ALA A 157 20.44 -26.49 -31.95
C ALA A 157 19.20 -26.53 -32.87
N VAL A 158 18.36 -25.51 -32.70
CA VAL A 158 17.70 -24.74 -33.77
C VAL A 158 16.77 -25.51 -34.70
N VAL A 159 15.47 -25.21 -34.59
CA VAL A 159 14.69 -24.87 -35.78
C VAL A 159 14.03 -23.52 -35.54
N ALA A 160 14.44 -22.54 -36.35
CA ALA A 160 13.89 -21.21 -36.40
C ALA A 160 12.49 -21.21 -37.03
N GLU A 161 11.64 -20.34 -36.49
CA GLU A 161 10.61 -19.47 -37.10
C GLU A 161 10.17 -19.71 -38.56
N PRO A 162 8.87 -19.46 -38.85
CA PRO A 162 8.48 -18.08 -39.11
C PRO A 162 7.08 -17.65 -38.59
N ALA A 163 7.01 -16.39 -38.15
CA ALA A 163 5.81 -15.54 -38.09
C ALA A 163 5.33 -15.17 -39.53
N PRO A 164 4.34 -14.29 -39.76
CA PRO A 164 3.19 -13.80 -38.97
C PRO A 164 1.85 -13.96 -39.76
N GLU A 165 0.70 -13.67 -39.16
CA GLU A 165 -0.43 -13.14 -39.95
C GLU A 165 -1.20 -12.05 -39.17
N PRO A 166 -1.34 -10.83 -39.74
CA PRO A 166 -2.08 -9.74 -39.14
C PRO A 166 -3.52 -9.63 -39.68
N ALA A 167 -4.32 -8.89 -38.91
CA ALA A 167 -5.32 -7.89 -39.34
C ALA A 167 -6.79 -8.22 -38.98
N PRO A 168 -7.73 -7.26 -39.12
CA PRO A 168 -8.00 -6.18 -38.16
C PRO A 168 -9.52 -6.08 -37.82
N VAL A 169 -9.89 -5.19 -36.88
CA VAL A 169 -10.98 -4.16 -36.95
C VAL A 169 -11.70 -3.89 -35.61
N THR A 170 -11.48 -2.68 -35.09
CA THR A 170 -12.40 -1.88 -34.23
C THR A 170 -13.59 -1.35 -35.08
N PRO A 171 -14.75 -0.85 -34.56
CA PRO A 171 -14.89 0.11 -33.43
C PRO A 171 -16.13 -0.03 -32.48
N PRO A 172 -16.20 0.77 -31.39
CA PRO A 172 -17.38 0.98 -30.49
C PRO A 172 -18.38 1.97 -31.15
N PRO A 173 -19.65 2.25 -30.69
CA PRO A 173 -20.10 2.64 -29.32
C PRO A 173 -21.54 2.13 -28.94
N THR A 174 -22.05 2.23 -27.70
CA THR A 174 -22.75 3.43 -27.17
C THR A 174 -23.29 3.19 -25.74
N PRO A 175 -23.29 4.21 -24.86
CA PRO A 175 -23.95 4.16 -23.56
C PRO A 175 -25.41 4.62 -23.67
N ALA A 176 -26.36 3.77 -23.32
CA ALA A 176 -27.76 4.18 -23.19
C ALA A 176 -28.03 4.64 -21.74
N LYS A 177 -27.96 5.96 -21.51
CA LYS A 177 -28.67 6.60 -20.40
C LYS A 177 -30.18 6.41 -20.62
N LYS A 178 -30.86 5.69 -19.74
CA LYS A 178 -32.33 5.71 -19.68
C LYS A 178 -32.77 6.40 -18.39
N ALA A 179 -33.39 7.56 -18.57
CA ALA A 179 -33.95 8.39 -17.52
C ALA A 179 -35.10 7.66 -16.81
N ASN A 180 -35.21 7.85 -15.49
CA ASN A 180 -36.25 7.26 -14.65
C ASN A 180 -37.58 7.99 -14.86
N THR A 181 -38.32 7.63 -15.91
CA THR A 181 -39.68 8.12 -16.21
C THR A 181 -40.74 7.67 -15.19
N TRP A 182 -40.37 6.84 -14.20
CA TRP A 182 -41.31 6.31 -13.22
C TRP A 182 -41.55 7.21 -11.98
N LEU A 183 -40.75 8.27 -11.79
CA LEU A 183 -40.96 9.21 -10.67
C LEU A 183 -42.02 10.29 -10.95
N LEU A 184 -42.44 10.46 -12.20
CA LEU A 184 -43.44 11.47 -12.57
C LEU A 184 -44.85 11.20 -12.01
N PRO A 185 -45.41 9.96 -12.02
CA PRO A 185 -46.73 9.72 -11.45
C PRO A 185 -46.77 9.83 -9.91
N LEU A 186 -45.65 9.60 -9.21
CA LEU A 186 -45.58 9.72 -7.76
C LEU A 186 -45.66 11.19 -7.30
N LEU A 187 -45.04 12.11 -8.06
CA LEU A 187 -45.07 13.54 -7.76
C LEU A 187 -46.49 14.13 -7.91
N ILE A 188 -47.23 13.69 -8.93
CA ILE A 188 -48.61 14.16 -9.17
C ILE A 188 -49.54 13.70 -8.04
N LEU A 189 -49.36 12.48 -7.51
CA LEU A 189 -50.18 11.97 -6.42
C LEU A 189 -49.97 12.74 -5.10
N ILE A 190 -48.74 13.21 -4.84
CA ILE A 190 -48.41 13.99 -3.64
C ILE A 190 -48.94 15.43 -3.72
N LEU A 191 -49.01 16.01 -4.92
CA LEU A 191 -49.53 17.37 -5.14
C LEU A 191 -51.06 17.46 -5.09
N LEU A 192 -51.78 16.33 -5.13
CA LEU A 192 -53.24 16.27 -5.02
C LEU A 192 -53.72 15.78 -3.64
N ALA A 193 -52.82 15.55 -2.69
CA ALA A 193 -53.13 15.16 -1.31
C ALA A 193 -53.12 16.36 -0.35
#